data_AF-A0A3B0YDD2-F1
#
_entry.id   AF-A0A3B0YDD2-F1
#
_cell.length_a   1.000
_cell.length_b   1.000
_cell.length_c   1.000
_cell.angle_alpha   90.00
_cell.angle_beta   90.00
_cell.angle_gamma   90.00
#
_symmetry.space_group_name_H-M   'P 1'
#
loop_
_entity.id
_entity.type
_entity.pdbx_description
1 polymer ?
#
loop_
_entity_poly.entity_id
_entity_poly.type
_entity_poly.pdbx_seq_one_letter_code
_entity_poly.pdbx_strand_id
1 'polypeptide(L)'
;MGLRLGETLALEVGDIDRQRKQVHIRRGKGHKDRLVPLPDLTYRALRTLWCKHRNPRLLFPSPVGLPERIATATTSMDRGGAQAAMKAVVATCGIKKKSRSIP
;
A
#
# COMPACT_ATOMS: atom_id res chain seq x y z
N MET A 1 -1.59 -0.27 11.40
CA MET A 1 -0.52 0.61 10.87
C MET A 1 -0.98 2.06 10.70
N GLY A 2 -2.26 2.33 10.38
CA GLY A 2 -2.76 3.71 10.41
C GLY A 2 -2.15 4.62 9.33
N LEU A 3 -1.77 4.02 8.19
CA LEU A 3 -1.21 4.76 7.06
C LEU A 3 -2.32 5.47 6.29
N ARG A 4 -2.03 6.66 5.77
CA ARG A 4 -2.92 7.31 4.82
C ARG A 4 -2.78 6.63 3.46
N LEU A 5 -3.83 6.73 2.65
CA LEU A 5 -3.85 6.13 1.32
C LEU A 5 -2.68 6.61 0.45
N GLY A 6 -2.44 7.92 0.41
CA GLY A 6 -1.33 8.49 -0.37
C GLY A 6 0.05 8.04 0.14
N GLU A 7 0.23 7.96 1.45
CA GLU A 7 1.49 7.46 2.05
C GLU A 7 1.71 5.98 1.68
N THR A 8 0.65 5.18 1.70
CA THR A 8 0.73 3.75 1.39
C THR A 8 1.08 3.52 -0.08
N LEU A 9 0.46 4.26 -1.00
CA LEU A 9 0.72 4.15 -2.44
C LEU A 9 2.11 4.65 -2.83
N ALA A 10 2.71 5.52 -2.04
CA ALA A 10 4.07 6.03 -2.25
C ALA A 10 5.17 5.14 -1.63
N LEU A 11 4.81 4.04 -0.94
CA LEU A 11 5.80 3.16 -0.31
C LEU A 11 6.70 2.49 -1.33
N GLU A 12 8.00 2.56 -1.07
CA GLU A 12 9.03 1.84 -1.81
C GLU A 12 9.45 0.58 -1.06
N VAL A 13 10.02 -0.39 -1.78
CA VAL A 13 10.56 -1.63 -1.19
C VAL A 13 11.63 -1.31 -0.14
N GLY A 14 12.44 -0.28 -0.40
CA GLY A 14 13.49 0.19 0.52
C GLY A 14 12.97 0.85 1.80
N ASP A 15 11.69 1.18 1.89
CA ASP A 15 11.09 1.74 3.11
C ASP A 15 10.79 0.67 4.17
N ILE A 16 10.89 -0.62 3.82
CA ILE A 16 10.63 -1.73 4.73
C ILE A 16 11.93 -2.14 5.44
N ASP A 17 12.04 -1.86 6.73
CA ASP A 17 13.09 -2.40 7.58
C ASP A 17 12.62 -3.71 8.23
N ARG A 18 13.04 -4.84 7.64
CA ARG A 18 12.73 -6.18 8.17
C ARG A 18 13.34 -6.42 9.54
N GLN A 19 14.56 -5.93 9.79
CA GLN A 19 15.28 -6.20 11.04
C GLN A 19 14.62 -5.50 12.21
N ARG A 20 14.27 -4.23 12.03
CA ARG A 20 13.60 -3.41 13.05
C ARG A 20 12.08 -3.55 13.05
N LYS A 21 11.52 -4.32 12.12
CA LYS A 21 10.07 -4.46 11.87
C LYS A 21 9.36 -3.12 11.81
N GLN A 22 9.86 -2.23 10.96
CA GLN A 22 9.33 -0.88 10.81
C GLN A 22 9.21 -0.51 9.33
N VAL A 23 8.27 0.38 9.04
CA VAL A 23 8.13 1.02 7.74
C VAL A 23 8.47 2.49 7.88
N HIS A 24 9.35 2.97 7.01
CA HIS A 24 9.70 4.39 6.91
C HIS A 24 8.69 5.12 6.03
N ILE A 25 7.89 5.99 6.64
CA ILE A 25 6.93 6.83 5.92
C ILE A 25 7.60 8.17 5.62
N ARG A 26 7.97 8.36 4.36
CA ARG A 26 8.53 9.62 3.85
C ARG A 26 7.43 10.65 3.64
N ARG A 27 7.70 11.93 3.90
CA ARG A 27 6.81 13.07 3.63
C ARG A 27 5.41 12.90 4.22
N GLY A 28 5.34 12.50 5.49
CA GLY A 28 4.09 12.44 6.26
C GLY A 28 3.46 13.81 6.50
N LYS A 29 2.53 13.89 7.46
CA LYS A 29 1.86 15.16 7.80
C LYS A 29 2.90 16.26 8.11
N GLY A 30 2.79 17.40 7.45
CA GLY A 30 3.72 18.53 7.62
C GLY A 30 5.12 18.26 7.06
N HIS A 31 5.24 17.39 6.07
CA HIS A 31 6.52 16.96 5.47
C HIS A 31 7.50 16.30 6.44
N LYS A 32 6.98 15.75 7.56
CA LYS A 32 7.79 15.03 8.53
C LYS A 32 7.78 13.53 8.24
N ASP A 33 8.96 12.95 8.29
CA ASP A 33 9.14 11.51 8.20
C ASP A 33 8.78 10.85 9.54
N ARG A 34 8.32 9.60 9.48
CA ARG A 34 8.07 8.81 10.68
C ARG A 34 8.28 7.33 10.44
N LEU A 35 8.57 6.61 11.53
CA LEU A 35 8.64 5.16 11.54
C LEU A 35 7.33 4.60 12.09
N VAL A 36 6.79 3.58 11.42
CA VAL A 36 5.57 2.90 11.81
C VAL A 36 5.87 1.43 12.06
N PRO A 37 5.43 0.83 13.18
CA PRO A 37 5.60 -0.59 13.42
C PRO A 37 4.98 -1.44 12.30
N LEU A 38 5.72 -2.46 11.84
CA LEU A 38 5.32 -3.41 10.82
C LEU A 38 5.00 -4.77 11.45
N PRO A 39 3.71 -5.12 11.61
CA PRO A 39 3.32 -6.44 12.09
C PRO A 39 3.77 -7.55 11.13
N ASP A 40 4.12 -8.71 11.66
CA ASP A 40 4.57 -9.86 10.86
C ASP A 40 3.56 -10.31 9.81
N LEU A 41 2.28 -10.31 10.16
CA LEU A 41 1.21 -10.67 9.23
C LEU A 41 1.17 -9.72 8.02
N THR A 42 1.30 -8.42 8.29
CA THR A 42 1.36 -7.41 7.24
C THR A 42 2.61 -7.58 6.39
N TYR A 43 3.79 -7.79 7.01
CA TYR A 43 5.03 -8.03 6.26
C TYR A 43 4.91 -9.22 5.32
N ARG A 44 4.33 -10.34 5.79
CA ARG A 44 4.09 -11.53 4.96
C ARG A 44 3.15 -11.22 3.79
N ALA A 45 2.05 -10.50 4.05
CA ALA A 45 1.11 -10.09 3.00
C ALA A 45 1.78 -9.20 1.93
N LEU A 46 2.58 -8.21 2.37
CA LEU A 46 3.34 -7.32 1.48
C LEU A 46 4.36 -8.11 0.66
N ARG A 47 5.06 -9.08 1.28
CA ARG A 47 6.01 -9.95 0.57
C ARG A 47 5.32 -10.82 -0.48
N THR A 48 4.17 -11.43 -0.14
CA THR A 48 3.39 -12.24 -1.09
C THR A 48 2.89 -11.39 -2.26
N LEU A 49 2.46 -10.15 -2.01
CA LEU A 49 2.10 -9.21 -3.07
C LEU A 49 3.30 -8.90 -3.95
N TRP A 50 4.43 -8.52 -3.34
CA TRP A 50 5.65 -8.17 -4.05
C TRP A 50 6.16 -9.32 -4.92
N CYS A 51 6.10 -10.57 -4.45
CA CYS A 51 6.52 -11.73 -5.23
C CYS A 51 5.77 -11.91 -6.55
N LYS A 52 4.55 -11.35 -6.70
CA LYS A 52 3.75 -11.45 -7.94
C LYS A 52 4.25 -10.54 -9.06
N HIS A 53 4.85 -9.40 -8.72
CA HIS A 53 5.30 -8.40 -9.71
C HIS A 53 6.80 -8.13 -9.66
N ARG A 54 7.45 -8.34 -8.51
CA ARG A 54 8.89 -8.15 -8.26
C ARG A 54 9.45 -6.80 -8.73
N ASN A 55 8.65 -5.75 -8.58
CA ASN A 55 9.09 -4.40 -8.92
C ASN A 55 10.22 -4.00 -7.94
N PRO A 56 11.38 -3.56 -8.43
CA PRO A 56 12.55 -3.32 -7.57
C PRO A 56 12.37 -2.09 -6.65
N ARG A 57 11.47 -1.18 -7.01
CA ARG A 57 11.31 0.10 -6.32
C ARG A 57 9.96 0.22 -5.63
N LEU A 58 8.86 0.02 -6.36
CA LEU A 58 7.51 0.28 -5.85
C LEU A 58 6.90 -0.95 -5.18
N LEU A 59 6.30 -0.74 -4.01
CA LEU A 59 5.55 -1.79 -3.34
C LEU A 59 4.14 -1.99 -3.91
N PHE A 60 3.55 -0.90 -4.43
CA PHE A 60 2.24 -0.90 -5.08
C PHE A 60 2.35 -0.27 -6.48
N PRO A 61 2.96 -0.97 -7.45
CA PRO A 61 3.02 -0.49 -8.83
C PRO A 61 1.64 -0.40 -9.48
N SER A 62 1.52 0.47 -10.48
CA SER A 62 0.31 0.57 -11.30
C SER A 62 -0.02 -0.77 -11.97
N PRO A 63 -1.25 -1.30 -11.85
CA PRO A 63 -1.62 -2.62 -12.33
C PRO A 63 -1.94 -2.67 -13.84
N VAL A 64 -1.49 -1.69 -14.63
CA VAL A 64 -1.90 -1.55 -16.03
C VAL A 64 -1.15 -2.54 -16.93
N GLY A 65 -1.90 -3.52 -17.44
CA GLY A 65 -1.45 -4.44 -18.48
C GLY A 65 -0.92 -5.78 -17.93
N LEU A 66 -0.01 -6.39 -18.70
CA LEU A 66 0.59 -7.68 -18.37
C LEU A 66 1.46 -7.62 -17.10
N PRO A 67 1.65 -8.73 -16.37
CA PRO A 67 2.50 -8.79 -15.17
C PRO A 67 3.91 -8.21 -15.37
N GLU A 68 4.50 -8.38 -16.55
CA GLU A 68 5.81 -7.83 -16.93
C GLU A 68 5.83 -6.30 -16.93
N ARG A 69 4.70 -5.66 -17.30
CA ARG A 69 4.54 -4.20 -17.27
C ARG A 69 4.41 -3.68 -15.84
N ILE A 70 3.84 -4.48 -14.95
CA ILE A 70 3.73 -4.14 -13.52
C ILE A 70 5.12 -4.19 -12.86
N ALA A 71 5.96 -5.17 -13.25
CA ALA A 71 7.34 -5.29 -12.78
C ALA A 71 8.19 -4.06 -13.12
N THR A 72 7.93 -3.47 -14.28
CA THR A 72 8.66 -2.30 -14.84
C THR A 72 7.95 -0.97 -14.62
N ALA A 73 6.79 -0.97 -13.95
CA ALA A 73 6.02 0.23 -13.72
C ALA A 73 6.83 1.27 -12.92
N THR A 74 6.82 2.50 -13.42
CA THR A 74 7.46 3.67 -12.79
C THR A 74 6.49 4.47 -11.92
N THR A 75 5.19 4.23 -12.08
CA THR A 75 4.11 4.90 -11.34
C THR A 75 3.45 3.95 -10.36
N SER A 76 3.01 4.51 -9.22
CA SER A 76 2.24 3.77 -8.23
C SER A 76 0.80 3.55 -8.69
N MET A 77 0.14 2.59 -8.06
CA MET A 77 -1.29 2.34 -8.21
C MET A 77 -2.08 3.62 -7.93
N ASP A 78 -3.11 3.85 -8.74
CA ASP A 78 -3.92 5.04 -8.60
C ASP A 78 -4.83 4.98 -7.35
N ARG A 79 -5.14 6.16 -6.83
CA ARG A 79 -5.95 6.30 -5.61
C ARG A 79 -7.37 5.76 -5.79
N GLY A 80 -7.95 5.96 -6.98
CA GLY A 80 -9.32 5.56 -7.29
C GLY A 80 -9.47 4.04 -7.36
N GLY A 81 -8.53 3.36 -8.03
CA GLY A 81 -8.46 1.91 -8.12
C GLY A 81 -8.32 1.26 -6.74
N ALA A 82 -7.44 1.78 -5.89
CA ALA A 82 -7.30 1.30 -4.52
C ALA A 82 -8.60 1.47 -3.70
N GLN A 83 -9.27 2.61 -3.83
CA GLN A 83 -10.57 2.84 -3.17
C GLN A 83 -11.67 1.92 -3.72
N ALA A 84 -11.73 1.72 -5.04
CA ALA A 84 -12.70 0.85 -5.69
C ALA A 84 -12.51 -0.61 -5.25
N ALA A 85 -11.27 -1.10 -5.21
CA ALA A 85 -10.95 -2.44 -4.72
C ALA A 85 -11.38 -2.62 -3.27
N MET A 86 -11.10 -1.66 -2.39
CA MET A 86 -11.54 -1.72 -1.00
C MET A 86 -13.07 -1.72 -0.88
N LYS A 87 -13.77 -0.88 -1.66
CA LYS A 87 -15.24 -0.87 -1.70
C LYS A 87 -15.80 -2.23 -2.14
N ALA A 88 -15.20 -2.86 -3.15
CA ALA A 88 -15.61 -4.18 -3.63
C ALA A 88 -15.44 -5.24 -2.53
N VAL A 89 -14.30 -5.26 -1.83
CA VAL A 89 -14.05 -6.17 -0.71
C VAL A 89 -15.07 -5.98 0.42
N VAL A 90 -15.34 -4.73 0.80
CA VAL A 90 -16.35 -4.40 1.84
C VAL A 90 -17.74 -4.91 1.45
N ALA A 91 -18.13 -4.76 0.17
CA ALA A 91 -19.39 -5.25 -0.36
C ALA A 91 -19.45 -6.79 -0.33
N THR A 92 -18.42 -7.47 -0.82
CA THR A 92 -18.33 -8.95 -0.85
C THR A 92 -18.32 -9.56 0.55
N CYS A 93 -17.67 -8.90 1.51
CA CYS A 93 -17.68 -9.33 2.92
C CYS A 93 -18.99 -9.01 3.65
N GLY A 94 -19.98 -8.37 3.00
CA GLY A 94 -21.26 -8.02 3.61
C GLY A 94 -21.15 -6.99 4.74
N ILE A 95 -20.08 -6.18 4.77
CA ILE A 95 -19.87 -5.19 5.83
C ILE A 95 -20.80 -4.00 5.58
N LYS A 96 -21.87 -3.92 6.38
CA LYS A 96 -22.92 -2.88 6.27
C LYS A 96 -22.59 -1.57 6.99
N LYS A 97 -21.44 -1.50 7.68
CA LYS A 97 -21.05 -0.34 8.49
C LYS A 97 -20.82 0.88 7.60
N LYS A 98 -21.72 1.86 7.71
CA LYS A 98 -21.57 3.18 7.08
C LYS A 98 -20.72 4.06 8.01
N SER A 99 -19.56 4.53 7.55
CA SER A 99 -18.83 5.58 8.27
C SER A 99 -19.66 6.86 8.24
N ARG A 100 -19.85 7.51 9.39
CA ARG A 100 -20.42 8.87 9.40
C ARG A 100 -19.47 9.78 8.62
N SER A 101 -19.94 10.31 7.48
CA SER A 101 -19.27 11.41 6.80
C SER A 101 -19.37 12.60 7.73
N ILE A 102 -18.26 12.99 8.36
CA ILE A 102 -18.20 14.28 9.04
C ILE A 102 -17.96 15.30 7.91
N PRO A 103 -18.87 16.28 7.72
CA PRO A 103 -18.71 17.31 6.71
C PRO A 103 -17.45 18.16 6.94
#